data_AF-A0A352VKE1-F1
#
_entry.id   AF-A0A352VKE1-F1
#
_cell.length_a   1.000
_cell.length_b   1.000
_cell.length_c   1.000
_cell.angle_alpha   90.00
_cell.angle_beta   90.00
_cell.angle_gamma   90.00
#
_symmetry.space_group_name_H-M   'P 1'
#
loop_
_entity.id
_entity.type
_entity.pdbx_description
1 polymer ?
#
loop_
_entity_poly.entity_id
_entity_poly.type
_entity_poly.pdbx_seq_one_letter_code
_entity_poly.pdbx_strand_id
1 'polypeptide(L)'
;MAGVRLHRRTTRVEELGMSDKKHMIELPVVGAIQMDRRHALKIMAIAAATPGLVSCEPSAPEADVTSVPTPASNPRAKGTAADPDLVAPVVPWQRTLSADELASLAVLCDVIIPADVRSPSASQVGAPDFIDEWVSAPYPGNERDAVLIRGGLVWLDRESAERFGEDLRFRDLTSEQQHAICDDICFVPDASEQHELGARFFDRVRYLTSTAFWTTTEGMTDLEYIGNVALAQWDAPPPEVLRHLGLE
;
A
#
# COMPACT_ATOMS: atom_id res chain seq x y z
N MET A 1 21.77 44.70 -17.89
CA MET A 1 20.35 44.99 -18.20
C MET A 1 20.18 44.97 -19.71
N ALA A 2 19.68 43.87 -20.26
CA ALA A 2 19.32 43.73 -21.66
C ALA A 2 17.90 43.17 -21.71
N GLY A 3 16.94 43.99 -22.15
CA GLY A 3 15.54 43.62 -22.28
C GLY A 3 15.28 43.01 -23.65
N VAL A 4 14.69 41.82 -23.67
CA VAL A 4 14.19 41.18 -24.89
C VAL A 4 12.69 40.96 -24.73
N ARG A 5 11.90 41.65 -25.55
CA ARG A 5 10.46 41.47 -25.72
C ARG A 5 10.20 40.18 -26.48
N LEU A 6 9.30 39.33 -25.97
CA LEU A 6 8.71 38.23 -26.74
C LEU A 6 7.19 38.43 -26.89
N HIS A 7 6.77 38.30 -28.15
CA HIS A 7 5.42 38.49 -28.69
C HIS A 7 4.40 37.50 -28.08
N ARG A 8 3.26 38.01 -27.61
CA ARG A 8 2.03 37.21 -27.43
C ARG A 8 1.41 36.94 -28.80
N ARG A 9 1.31 35.67 -29.20
CA ARG A 9 0.44 35.22 -30.29
C ARG A 9 -0.97 34.99 -29.73
N THR A 10 -1.92 35.78 -30.18
CA THR A 10 -3.37 35.53 -30.07
C THR A 10 -3.83 34.79 -31.32
N THR A 11 -4.28 33.55 -31.17
CA THR A 11 -5.01 32.81 -32.21
C THR A 11 -6.51 33.01 -32.01
N ARG A 12 -7.13 33.62 -33.03
CA ARG A 12 -8.57 33.78 -33.23
C ARG A 12 -9.17 32.41 -33.60
N VAL A 13 -10.21 31.97 -32.91
CA VAL A 13 -11.03 30.81 -33.30
C VAL A 13 -12.34 31.33 -33.89
N GLU A 14 -12.65 30.87 -35.10
CA GLU A 14 -13.82 31.25 -35.90
C GLU A 14 -15.12 30.66 -35.35
N GLU A 15 -16.18 31.47 -35.38
CA GLU A 15 -17.57 31.06 -35.12
C GLU A 15 -18.13 30.27 -36.31
N LEU A 16 -18.66 29.08 -36.05
CA LEU A 16 -19.53 28.33 -36.98
C LEU A 16 -20.91 28.19 -36.33
N GLY A 17 -21.85 28.98 -36.82
CA GLY A 17 -23.26 28.88 -36.47
C GLY A 17 -23.89 27.65 -37.11
N MET A 18 -24.69 26.92 -36.33
CA MET A 18 -25.64 25.93 -36.83
C MET A 18 -26.97 26.15 -36.14
N SER A 19 -27.95 26.54 -36.94
CA SER A 19 -29.37 26.73 -36.62
C SER A 19 -29.99 25.41 -36.17
N ASP A 20 -30.63 25.38 -34.99
CA ASP A 20 -31.48 24.25 -34.60
C ASP A 20 -32.91 24.69 -34.24
N LYS A 21 -33.87 23.96 -34.80
CA LYS A 21 -35.29 24.28 -34.87
C LYS A 21 -35.97 23.86 -33.58
N LYS A 22 -36.71 24.78 -32.96
CA LYS A 22 -37.63 24.51 -31.84
C LYS A 22 -38.66 23.45 -32.26
N HIS A 23 -38.64 22.28 -31.61
CA HIS A 23 -39.82 21.44 -31.41
C HIS A 23 -40.00 21.25 -29.92
N MET A 24 -41.01 21.95 -29.39
CA MET A 24 -41.43 21.90 -28.00
C MET A 24 -42.45 20.78 -27.88
N ILE A 25 -42.07 19.67 -27.26
CA ILE A 25 -43.00 18.64 -26.80
C ILE A 25 -43.29 18.94 -25.34
N GLU A 26 -44.44 19.56 -25.07
CA GLU A 26 -45.00 19.65 -23.72
C GLU A 26 -45.59 18.28 -23.33
N LEU A 27 -45.11 17.72 -22.22
CA LEU A 27 -45.78 16.66 -21.48
C LEU A 27 -46.36 17.26 -20.19
N PRO A 28 -47.56 16.84 -19.77
CA PRO A 28 -48.33 17.54 -18.74
C PRO A 28 -47.67 17.40 -17.37
N VAL A 29 -47.38 18.54 -16.75
CA VAL A 29 -46.90 18.64 -15.37
C VAL A 29 -48.01 18.19 -14.41
N VAL A 30 -47.84 16.99 -13.84
CA VAL A 30 -48.48 16.63 -12.57
C VAL A 30 -47.48 16.97 -11.46
N GLY A 31 -47.86 18.00 -10.68
CA GLY A 31 -47.33 18.42 -9.38
C GLY A 31 -45.92 17.96 -8.98
N ALA A 32 -44.91 18.77 -9.31
CA ALA A 32 -43.62 18.68 -8.65
C ALA A 32 -43.73 19.20 -7.21
N ILE A 33 -43.82 18.31 -6.21
CA ILE A 33 -43.53 18.71 -4.83
C ILE A 33 -42.02 18.96 -4.77
N GLN A 34 -41.63 20.23 -4.74
CA GLN A 34 -40.26 20.63 -4.44
C GLN A 34 -39.95 20.27 -2.98
N MET A 35 -39.40 19.07 -2.74
CA MET A 35 -38.81 18.73 -1.45
C MET A 35 -37.39 19.30 -1.39
N ASP A 36 -37.16 20.21 -0.44
CA ASP A 36 -35.81 20.62 -0.07
C ASP A 36 -35.02 19.39 0.43
N ARG A 37 -33.74 19.28 0.05
CA ARG A 37 -32.83 18.21 0.48
C ARG A 37 -32.81 18.07 2.00
N ARG A 38 -32.94 19.19 2.72
CA ARG A 38 -33.05 19.21 4.19
C ARG A 38 -34.35 18.62 4.72
N HIS A 39 -35.45 18.70 3.97
CA HIS A 39 -36.71 18.05 4.34
C HIS A 39 -36.66 16.54 4.10
N ALA A 40 -36.03 16.08 3.01
CA ALA A 40 -35.82 14.65 2.77
C ALA A 40 -34.99 14.00 3.89
N LEU A 41 -33.92 14.66 4.34
CA LEU A 41 -33.10 14.18 5.46
C LEU A 41 -33.88 14.13 6.79
N LYS A 42 -34.76 15.10 7.05
CA LYS A 42 -35.62 15.10 8.24
C LYS A 42 -36.64 13.97 8.21
N ILE A 43 -37.24 13.69 7.05
CA ILE A 43 -38.21 12.59 6.89
C ILE A 43 -37.50 11.23 7.10
N MET A 44 -36.28 11.07 6.60
CA MET A 44 -35.48 9.86 6.82
C MET A 44 -35.09 9.68 8.30
N ALA A 45 -34.79 10.77 9.03
CA ALA A 45 -34.49 10.71 10.46
C ALA A 45 -35.70 10.28 11.32
N ILE A 46 -36.91 10.58 10.88
CA ILE A 46 -38.16 10.21 11.58
C ILE A 46 -38.49 8.71 11.40
N ALA A 47 -38.00 8.08 10.33
CA ALA A 47 -38.23 6.66 10.06
C ALA A 47 -37.38 5.69 10.93
N ALA A 48 -36.44 6.20 11.73
CA ALA A 48 -35.61 5.38 12.63
C ALA A 48 -36.23 5.18 14.04
N ALA A 49 -37.41 5.74 14.31
CA ALA A 49 -38.09 5.61 15.59
C ALA A 49 -39.15 4.49 15.58
N THR A 50 -38.73 3.24 15.35
CA THR A 50 -39.49 2.06 15.78
C THR A 50 -38.60 1.17 16.63
N PRO A 51 -38.79 1.14 17.97
CA PRO A 51 -38.08 0.24 18.84
C PRO A 51 -38.76 -1.14 18.88
N GLY A 52 -37.95 -2.19 18.67
CA GLY A 52 -38.26 -3.59 18.93
C GLY A 52 -37.07 -4.41 18.41
N LEU A 53 -36.26 -5.10 19.22
CA LEU A 53 -36.62 -5.97 20.33
C LEU A 53 -35.57 -5.94 21.46
N VAL A 54 -36.09 -5.85 22.69
CA VAL A 54 -35.68 -6.55 23.94
C VAL A 54 -34.19 -6.82 24.19
N SER A 55 -33.62 -6.07 25.14
CA SER A 55 -32.96 -6.71 26.29
C SER A 55 -33.05 -5.78 27.51
N CYS A 56 -33.95 -6.11 28.43
CA CYS A 56 -34.00 -5.51 29.75
C CYS A 56 -33.50 -6.55 30.76
N GLU A 57 -32.37 -6.29 31.40
CA GLU A 57 -32.19 -6.58 32.82
C GLU A 57 -31.12 -5.62 33.39
N PRO A 58 -31.44 -4.77 34.39
CA PRO A 58 -30.45 -4.02 35.14
C PRO A 58 -30.20 -4.74 36.47
N SER A 59 -29.27 -5.71 36.50
CA SER A 59 -28.53 -6.14 37.71
C SER A 59 -27.61 -7.33 37.41
N ALA A 60 -26.31 -7.06 37.21
CA ALA A 60 -25.17 -7.93 37.56
C ALA A 60 -23.86 -7.16 37.27
N PRO A 61 -22.76 -7.42 37.99
CA PRO A 61 -21.66 -6.48 38.16
C PRO A 61 -20.79 -6.35 36.89
N GLU A 62 -20.04 -5.26 36.84
CA GLU A 62 -19.07 -4.91 35.80
C GLU A 62 -18.21 -6.14 35.44
N ALA A 63 -18.49 -6.70 34.26
CA ALA A 63 -17.63 -7.68 33.63
C ALA A 63 -16.55 -6.91 32.87
N ASP A 64 -15.32 -7.04 33.36
CA ASP A 64 -14.08 -6.74 32.66
C ASP A 64 -14.14 -7.35 31.24
N VAL A 65 -14.22 -6.50 30.23
CA VAL A 65 -14.23 -6.91 28.81
C VAL A 65 -12.85 -6.65 28.21
N THR A 66 -11.88 -7.45 28.62
CA THR A 66 -10.78 -7.84 27.72
C THR A 66 -11.32 -8.80 26.66
N SER A 67 -12.16 -8.31 25.75
CA SER A 67 -12.51 -9.03 24.54
C SER A 67 -11.72 -8.42 23.39
N VAL A 68 -10.73 -9.15 22.88
CA VAL A 68 -10.16 -8.89 21.56
C VAL A 68 -11.34 -8.88 20.58
N PRO A 69 -11.62 -7.76 19.88
CA PRO A 69 -12.75 -7.72 18.96
C PRO A 69 -12.48 -8.74 17.85
N THR A 70 -13.33 -9.76 17.78
CA THR A 70 -13.40 -10.63 16.60
C THR A 70 -13.64 -9.73 15.39
N PRO A 71 -12.87 -9.85 14.29
CA PRO A 71 -13.14 -9.06 13.10
C PRO A 71 -14.56 -9.35 12.64
N ALA A 72 -15.44 -8.38 12.82
CA ALA A 72 -16.80 -8.46 12.33
C ALA A 72 -16.71 -8.41 10.81
N SER A 73 -16.95 -9.54 10.15
CA SER A 73 -17.20 -9.57 8.70
C SER A 73 -18.34 -8.61 8.42
N ASN A 74 -18.08 -7.59 7.60
CA ASN A 74 -19.14 -6.75 7.09
C ASN A 74 -19.99 -7.62 6.16
N PRO A 75 -21.22 -8.03 6.56
CA PRO A 75 -22.04 -8.94 5.77
C PRO A 75 -22.51 -8.31 4.45
N ARG A 76 -22.17 -7.04 4.20
CA ARG A 76 -22.45 -6.31 2.96
C ARG A 76 -21.25 -6.18 2.02
N ALA A 77 -20.06 -6.59 2.43
CA ALA A 77 -18.89 -6.56 1.57
C ALA A 77 -19.17 -7.44 0.34
N LYS A 78 -19.23 -6.84 -0.85
CA LYS A 78 -19.57 -7.59 -2.07
C LYS A 78 -18.41 -8.42 -2.60
N GLY A 79 -17.21 -8.30 -2.03
CA GLY A 79 -15.99 -8.95 -2.53
C GLY A 79 -15.57 -8.43 -3.91
N THR A 80 -16.01 -7.22 -4.28
CA THR A 80 -15.65 -6.59 -5.56
C THR A 80 -14.38 -5.77 -5.40
N ALA A 81 -13.70 -5.42 -6.49
CA ALA A 81 -12.50 -4.58 -6.42
C ALA A 81 -12.73 -3.21 -5.71
N ALA A 82 -13.96 -2.68 -5.73
CA ALA A 82 -14.32 -1.43 -5.05
C ALA A 82 -14.77 -1.63 -3.59
N ASP A 83 -15.01 -2.86 -3.17
CA ASP A 83 -15.50 -3.24 -1.84
C ASP A 83 -15.01 -4.67 -1.53
N PRO A 84 -13.69 -4.82 -1.25
CA PRO A 84 -13.08 -6.11 -1.02
C PRO A 84 -13.53 -6.69 0.32
N ASP A 85 -13.60 -8.02 0.39
CA ASP A 85 -13.79 -8.71 1.66
C ASP A 85 -12.47 -8.65 2.45
N LEU A 86 -12.45 -7.84 3.51
CA LEU A 86 -11.28 -7.68 4.38
C LEU A 86 -11.14 -8.83 5.40
N VAL A 87 -12.15 -9.70 5.54
CA VAL A 87 -12.11 -10.85 6.44
C VAL A 87 -11.59 -12.10 5.74
N ALA A 88 -11.98 -12.30 4.48
CA ALA A 88 -11.48 -13.39 3.64
C ALA A 88 -10.97 -12.84 2.29
N PRO A 89 -9.84 -12.11 2.28
CA PRO A 89 -9.29 -11.55 1.05
C PRO A 89 -8.91 -12.66 0.07
N VAL A 90 -9.27 -12.48 -1.20
CA VAL A 90 -8.92 -13.40 -2.29
C VAL A 90 -8.05 -12.67 -3.29
N VAL A 91 -6.85 -13.20 -3.53
CA VAL A 91 -5.92 -12.70 -4.55
C VAL A 91 -6.30 -13.32 -5.91
N PRO A 92 -6.62 -12.52 -6.94
CA PRO A 92 -7.16 -13.05 -8.20
C PRO A 92 -6.09 -13.51 -9.20
N TRP A 93 -4.81 -13.41 -8.86
CA TRP A 93 -3.68 -13.87 -9.68
C TRP A 93 -2.88 -14.98 -8.98
N GLN A 94 -2.18 -15.78 -9.79
CA GLN A 94 -1.29 -16.83 -9.28
C GLN A 94 0.11 -16.28 -9.06
N ARG A 95 0.79 -16.81 -8.04
CA ARG A 95 2.21 -16.52 -7.78
C ARG A 95 3.09 -17.07 -8.90
N THR A 96 4.14 -16.33 -9.24
CA THR A 96 4.88 -16.56 -10.48
C THR A 96 6.36 -16.87 -10.24
N LEU A 97 6.95 -16.52 -9.10
CA LEU A 97 8.32 -16.91 -8.79
C LEU A 97 8.40 -18.42 -8.49
N SER A 98 9.48 -19.04 -8.95
CA SER A 98 9.81 -20.42 -8.64
C SER A 98 10.31 -20.56 -7.19
N ALA A 99 10.29 -21.79 -6.67
CA ALA A 99 10.81 -22.09 -5.34
C ALA A 99 12.30 -21.71 -5.19
N ASP A 100 13.08 -21.87 -6.26
CA ASP A 100 14.50 -21.50 -6.28
C ASP A 100 14.69 -19.98 -6.25
N GLU A 101 13.92 -19.23 -7.04
CA GLU A 101 13.95 -17.76 -7.00
C GLU A 101 13.53 -17.24 -5.62
N LEU A 102 12.49 -17.82 -5.02
CA LEU A 102 12.04 -17.49 -3.66
C LEU A 102 13.10 -17.76 -2.59
N ALA A 103 13.84 -18.86 -2.70
CA ALA A 103 14.90 -19.18 -1.74
C ALA A 103 16.06 -18.17 -1.79
N SER A 104 16.52 -17.79 -3.00
CA SER A 104 17.54 -16.74 -3.14
C SER A 104 17.02 -15.36 -2.69
N LEU A 105 15.75 -15.06 -3.00
CA LEU A 105 15.11 -13.81 -2.56
C LEU A 105 14.96 -13.73 -1.04
N ALA A 106 14.65 -14.84 -0.36
CA ALA A 106 14.56 -14.90 1.09
C ALA A 106 15.87 -14.54 1.77
N VAL A 107 16.98 -15.12 1.30
CA VAL A 107 18.32 -14.78 1.79
C VAL A 107 18.65 -13.31 1.53
N LEU A 108 18.34 -12.78 0.35
CA LEU A 108 18.56 -11.37 0.04
C LEU A 108 17.74 -10.43 0.95
N CYS A 109 16.47 -10.77 1.22
CA CYS A 109 15.64 -10.03 2.16
C CYS A 109 16.27 -9.99 3.56
N ASP A 110 16.82 -11.11 4.03
CA ASP A 110 17.48 -11.20 5.34
C ASP A 110 18.80 -10.44 5.41
N VAL A 111 19.51 -10.28 4.28
CA VAL A 111 20.67 -9.37 4.19
C VAL A 111 20.23 -7.91 4.31
N ILE A 112 19.09 -7.54 3.73
CA ILE A 112 18.57 -6.16 3.75
C ILE A 112 18.01 -5.78 5.14
N ILE A 113 17.22 -6.67 5.75
CA ILE A 113 16.71 -6.50 7.12
C ILE A 113 16.98 -7.81 7.88
N PRO A 114 18.13 -7.91 8.55
CA PRO A 114 18.48 -9.07 9.36
C PRO A 114 17.69 -9.10 10.67
N ALA A 115 17.59 -10.29 11.28
CA ALA A 115 17.07 -10.39 12.63
C ALA A 115 18.03 -9.72 13.61
N ASP A 116 17.48 -9.00 14.59
CA ASP A 116 18.25 -8.36 15.66
C ASP A 116 17.58 -8.58 17.03
N VAL A 117 17.95 -7.77 18.03
CA VAL A 117 17.39 -7.88 19.40
C VAL A 117 15.92 -7.43 19.47
N ARG A 118 15.48 -6.55 18.56
CA ARG A 118 14.17 -5.91 18.58
C ARG A 118 13.18 -6.59 17.64
N SER A 119 13.66 -7.10 16.50
CA SER A 119 12.80 -7.60 15.44
C SER A 119 13.31 -8.88 14.77
N PRO A 120 12.40 -9.71 14.22
CA PRO A 120 12.78 -10.83 13.36
C PRO A 120 13.40 -10.34 12.04
N SER A 121 13.91 -11.27 11.22
CA SER A 121 14.39 -10.94 9.87
C SER A 121 13.23 -10.74 8.89
N ALA A 122 13.51 -10.14 7.73
CA ALA A 122 12.49 -9.93 6.71
C ALA A 122 11.83 -11.21 6.18
N SER A 123 12.59 -12.31 6.04
CA SER A 123 12.02 -13.58 5.61
C SER A 123 11.04 -14.16 6.64
N GLN A 124 11.33 -13.96 7.94
CA GLN A 124 10.50 -14.47 9.04
C GLN A 124 9.12 -13.80 9.12
N VAL A 125 8.97 -12.59 8.57
CA VAL A 125 7.69 -11.88 8.48
C VAL A 125 7.03 -11.97 7.10
N GLY A 126 7.54 -12.83 6.20
CA GLY A 126 6.93 -13.10 4.90
C GLY A 126 7.25 -12.07 3.81
N ALA A 127 8.32 -11.28 3.93
CA ALA A 127 8.71 -10.34 2.88
C ALA A 127 8.92 -10.97 1.48
N PRO A 128 9.54 -12.16 1.34
CA PRO A 128 9.70 -12.82 0.04
C PRO A 128 8.35 -13.19 -0.58
N ASP A 129 7.38 -13.59 0.25
CA ASP A 129 6.02 -13.92 -0.19
C ASP A 129 5.26 -12.69 -0.68
N PHE A 130 5.39 -11.57 0.04
CA PHE A 130 4.86 -10.28 -0.39
C PHE A 130 5.45 -9.86 -1.75
N ILE A 131 6.77 -10.00 -1.94
CA ILE A 131 7.42 -9.62 -3.20
C ILE A 131 6.94 -10.50 -4.35
N ASP A 132 6.79 -11.81 -4.14
CA ASP A 132 6.25 -12.72 -5.16
C ASP A 132 4.81 -12.37 -5.53
N GLU A 133 3.95 -12.10 -4.54
CA GLU A 133 2.59 -11.62 -4.81
C GLU A 133 2.60 -10.29 -5.57
N TRP A 134 3.46 -9.35 -5.18
CA TRP A 134 3.63 -8.05 -5.84
C TRP A 134 3.99 -8.22 -7.31
N VAL A 135 5.03 -8.99 -7.64
CA VAL A 135 5.48 -9.16 -9.04
C VAL A 135 4.55 -10.04 -9.87
N SER A 136 3.64 -10.76 -9.22
CA SER A 136 2.64 -11.59 -9.87
C SER A 136 1.38 -10.83 -10.25
N ALA A 137 1.19 -9.63 -9.70
CA ALA A 137 0.05 -8.79 -10.01
C ALA A 137 0.10 -8.30 -11.48
N PRO A 138 -1.00 -8.39 -12.24
CA PRO A 138 -1.03 -8.11 -13.69
C PRO A 138 -1.15 -6.61 -13.99
N TYR A 139 -0.41 -5.78 -13.26
CA TYR A 139 -0.39 -4.33 -13.45
C TYR A 139 0.92 -3.90 -14.11
N PRO A 140 0.93 -2.89 -14.99
CA PRO A 140 2.13 -2.50 -15.74
C PRO A 140 3.34 -2.09 -14.88
N GLY A 141 3.14 -1.66 -13.63
CA GLY A 141 4.22 -1.40 -12.68
C GLY A 141 4.83 -2.70 -12.17
N ASN A 142 3.98 -3.59 -11.67
CA ASN A 142 4.32 -4.89 -11.12
C ASN A 142 4.97 -5.81 -12.15
N GLU A 143 4.49 -5.82 -13.40
CA GLU A 143 5.10 -6.59 -14.49
C GLU A 143 6.52 -6.11 -14.81
N ARG A 144 6.78 -4.80 -14.75
CA ARG A 144 8.13 -4.24 -14.92
C ARG A 144 9.04 -4.62 -13.76
N ASP A 145 8.53 -4.56 -12.54
CA ASP A 145 9.25 -5.01 -11.34
C ASP A 145 9.55 -6.52 -11.43
N ALA A 146 8.64 -7.33 -12.00
CA ALA A 146 8.84 -8.76 -12.21
C ALA A 146 10.01 -9.07 -13.15
N VAL A 147 10.14 -8.32 -14.25
CA VAL A 147 11.27 -8.44 -15.17
C VAL A 147 12.58 -8.05 -14.49
N LEU A 148 12.58 -6.94 -13.74
CA LEU A 148 13.74 -6.46 -13.02
C LEU A 148 14.20 -7.46 -11.94
N ILE A 149 13.27 -7.98 -11.15
CA ILE A 149 13.57 -8.90 -10.04
C ILE A 149 14.09 -10.23 -10.55
N ARG A 150 13.44 -10.85 -11.55
CA ARG A 150 13.95 -12.11 -12.12
C ARG A 150 15.31 -11.94 -12.79
N GLY A 151 15.49 -10.87 -13.56
CA GLY A 151 16.78 -10.55 -14.18
C GLY A 151 17.88 -10.32 -13.13
N GLY A 152 17.55 -9.65 -12.04
CA GLY A 152 18.45 -9.41 -10.92
C GLY A 152 18.82 -10.66 -10.12
N LEU A 153 17.87 -11.58 -9.90
CA LEU A 153 18.17 -12.88 -9.26
C LEU A 153 19.13 -13.72 -10.11
N VAL A 154 18.98 -13.71 -11.43
CA VAL A 154 19.93 -14.35 -12.35
C VAL A 154 21.29 -13.67 -12.30
N TRP A 155 21.31 -12.33 -12.29
CA TRP A 155 22.56 -11.57 -12.14
C TRP A 155 23.27 -11.91 -10.83
N LEU A 156 22.53 -12.03 -9.73
CA LEU A 156 23.06 -12.31 -8.39
C LEU A 156 23.68 -13.72 -8.31
N ASP A 157 23.01 -14.73 -8.87
CA ASP A 157 23.56 -16.08 -8.95
C ASP A 157 24.81 -16.12 -9.86
N ARG A 158 24.81 -15.37 -10.97
CA ARG A 158 25.98 -15.25 -11.85
C ARG A 158 27.17 -14.59 -11.14
N GLU A 159 26.94 -13.48 -10.44
CA GLU A 159 27.98 -12.76 -9.70
C GLU A 159 28.57 -13.65 -8.58
N SER A 160 27.71 -14.43 -7.93
CA SER A 160 28.11 -15.42 -6.92
C SER A 160 29.03 -16.48 -7.53
N ALA A 161 28.66 -17.02 -8.69
CA ALA A 161 29.44 -18.03 -9.39
C ALA A 161 30.79 -17.48 -9.87
N GLU A 162 30.80 -16.26 -10.43
CA GLU A 162 32.01 -15.62 -10.94
C GLU A 162 33.02 -15.29 -9.82
N ARG A 163 32.55 -14.87 -8.64
CA ARG A 163 33.44 -14.50 -7.52
C ARG A 163 33.89 -15.68 -6.66
N PHE A 164 33.02 -16.67 -6.47
CA PHE A 164 33.18 -17.65 -5.40
C PHE A 164 33.18 -19.13 -5.87
N GLY A 165 32.80 -19.39 -7.13
CA GLY A 165 32.89 -20.72 -7.76
C GLY A 165 31.63 -21.12 -8.54
N GLU A 166 31.80 -21.81 -9.68
CA GLU A 166 30.74 -22.02 -10.69
C GLU A 166 29.44 -22.67 -10.18
N ASP A 167 29.50 -23.48 -9.12
CA ASP A 167 28.35 -24.17 -8.55
C ASP A 167 27.63 -23.40 -7.43
N LEU A 168 28.15 -22.23 -7.02
CA LEU A 168 27.60 -21.44 -5.91
C LEU A 168 26.58 -20.43 -6.39
N ARG A 169 25.37 -20.51 -5.82
CA ARG A 169 24.34 -19.47 -5.93
C ARG A 169 24.42 -18.53 -4.75
N PHE A 170 23.74 -17.39 -4.84
CA PHE A 170 23.75 -16.39 -3.77
C PHE A 170 23.30 -16.96 -2.42
N ARG A 171 22.29 -17.83 -2.43
CA ARG A 171 21.76 -18.48 -1.23
C ARG A 171 22.74 -19.45 -0.56
N ASP A 172 23.74 -19.92 -1.30
CA ASP A 172 24.74 -20.89 -0.83
C ASP A 172 25.99 -20.20 -0.26
N LEU A 173 26.09 -18.88 -0.46
CA LEU A 173 27.22 -18.09 0.01
C LEU A 173 27.21 -17.92 1.53
N THR A 174 28.40 -17.71 2.09
CA THR A 174 28.54 -17.25 3.47
C THR A 174 28.02 -15.83 3.62
N SER A 175 27.66 -15.42 4.85
CA SER A 175 27.19 -14.07 5.11
C SER A 175 28.19 -13.00 4.67
N GLU A 176 29.49 -13.19 4.88
CA GLU A 176 30.53 -12.24 4.43
C GLU A 176 30.55 -12.09 2.89
N GLN A 177 30.38 -13.19 2.15
CA GLN A 177 30.33 -13.18 0.68
C GLN A 177 29.05 -12.51 0.15
N GLN A 178 27.91 -12.75 0.81
CA GLN A 178 26.64 -12.09 0.48
C GLN A 178 26.74 -10.57 0.65
N HIS A 179 27.29 -10.12 1.79
CA HIS A 179 27.52 -8.69 2.04
C HIS A 179 28.49 -8.09 1.03
N ALA A 180 29.59 -8.78 0.68
CA ALA A 180 30.53 -8.28 -0.31
C ALA A 180 29.89 -8.00 -1.68
N ILE A 181 28.95 -8.84 -2.14
CA ILE A 181 28.18 -8.56 -3.36
C ILE A 181 27.20 -7.41 -3.14
N CYS A 182 26.47 -7.40 -2.01
CA CYS A 182 25.44 -6.40 -1.73
C CYS A 182 26.03 -4.99 -1.54
N ASP A 183 27.19 -4.86 -0.92
CA ASP A 183 27.89 -3.58 -0.70
C ASP A 183 28.25 -2.91 -2.03
N ASP A 184 28.65 -3.68 -3.05
CA ASP A 184 28.99 -3.18 -4.38
C ASP A 184 27.77 -2.65 -5.18
N ILE A 185 26.56 -3.01 -4.75
CA ILE A 185 25.29 -2.68 -5.44
C ILE A 185 24.31 -1.90 -4.56
N CYS A 186 24.69 -1.57 -3.32
CA CYS A 186 23.77 -1.02 -2.33
C CYS A 186 23.25 0.39 -2.68
N PHE A 187 23.96 1.12 -3.55
CA PHE A 187 23.62 2.48 -3.92
C PHE A 187 23.86 2.74 -5.42
N VAL A 188 22.76 2.93 -6.17
CA VAL A 188 22.77 3.06 -7.64
C VAL A 188 23.75 4.14 -8.16
N PRO A 189 23.81 5.36 -7.59
CA PRO A 189 24.72 6.40 -8.09
C PRO A 189 26.22 6.06 -7.95
N ASP A 190 26.58 5.19 -7.01
CA ASP A 190 27.98 4.81 -6.74
C ASP A 190 28.35 3.45 -7.37
N ALA A 191 27.38 2.75 -7.96
CA ALA A 191 27.60 1.46 -8.59
C ALA A 191 28.50 1.59 -9.84
N SER A 192 29.41 0.64 -10.02
CA SER A 192 30.22 0.55 -11.23
C SER A 192 29.33 0.35 -12.48
N GLU A 193 29.84 0.70 -13.66
CA GLU A 193 29.10 0.47 -14.92
C GLU A 193 28.72 -1.01 -15.10
N GLN A 194 29.53 -1.94 -14.58
CA GLN A 194 29.27 -3.38 -14.66
C GLN A 194 28.17 -3.82 -13.68
N HIS A 195 27.99 -3.08 -12.58
CA HIS A 195 27.06 -3.39 -11.51
C HIS A 195 25.75 -2.59 -11.56
N GLU A 196 25.58 -1.68 -12.53
CA GLU A 196 24.42 -0.80 -12.61
C GLU A 196 23.08 -1.58 -12.61
N LEU A 197 23.02 -2.71 -13.32
CA LEU A 197 21.83 -3.58 -13.33
C LEU A 197 21.57 -4.21 -11.95
N GLY A 198 22.63 -4.73 -11.32
CA GLY A 198 22.56 -5.29 -9.97
C GLY A 198 22.09 -4.25 -8.95
N ALA A 199 22.59 -3.01 -9.05
CA ALA A 199 22.22 -1.93 -8.15
C ALA A 199 20.76 -1.48 -8.31
N ARG A 200 20.25 -1.37 -9.55
CA ARG A 200 18.83 -1.07 -9.79
C ARG A 200 17.91 -2.17 -9.26
N PHE A 201 18.32 -3.43 -9.42
CA PHE A 201 17.63 -4.57 -8.85
C PHE A 201 17.62 -4.51 -7.32
N PHE A 202 18.79 -4.32 -6.70
CA PHE A 202 18.93 -4.27 -5.25
C PHE A 202 18.12 -3.13 -4.64
N ASP A 203 18.12 -1.95 -5.27
CA ASP A 203 17.28 -0.82 -4.84
C ASP A 203 15.78 -1.16 -4.83
N ARG A 204 15.30 -1.84 -5.88
CA ARG A 204 13.90 -2.27 -5.95
C ARG A 204 13.55 -3.32 -4.91
N VAL A 205 14.40 -4.33 -4.72
CA VAL A 205 14.17 -5.36 -3.69
C VAL A 205 14.19 -4.72 -2.31
N ARG A 206 15.17 -3.87 -2.01
CA ARG A 206 15.26 -3.13 -0.74
C ARG A 206 14.01 -2.30 -0.45
N TYR A 207 13.49 -1.60 -1.45
CA TYR A 207 12.22 -0.87 -1.34
C TYR A 207 11.05 -1.80 -0.98
N LEU A 208 10.91 -2.94 -1.67
CA LEU A 208 9.81 -3.86 -1.44
C LEU A 208 9.96 -4.63 -0.12
N THR A 209 11.17 -5.04 0.26
CA THR A 209 11.48 -5.67 1.55
C THR A 209 11.12 -4.74 2.70
N SER A 210 11.51 -3.47 2.61
CA SER A 210 11.16 -2.43 3.59
C SER A 210 9.64 -2.23 3.67
N THR A 211 8.97 -2.21 2.51
CA THR A 211 7.52 -2.07 2.44
C THR A 211 6.83 -3.25 3.11
N ALA A 212 7.27 -4.48 2.83
CA ALA A 212 6.72 -5.68 3.44
C ALA A 212 6.94 -5.69 4.95
N PHE A 213 8.18 -5.44 5.39
CA PHE A 213 8.56 -5.56 6.79
C PHE A 213 7.82 -4.57 7.68
N TRP A 214 7.90 -3.26 7.39
CA TRP A 214 7.34 -2.23 8.26
C TRP A 214 5.82 -2.04 8.14
N THR A 215 5.15 -2.83 7.29
CA THR A 215 3.69 -2.95 7.26
C THR A 215 3.16 -4.14 8.06
N THR A 216 4.04 -4.96 8.64
CA THR A 216 3.68 -6.02 9.61
C THR A 216 3.55 -5.49 11.04
N THR A 217 2.99 -6.30 11.94
CA THR A 217 2.92 -5.94 13.38
C THR A 217 4.31 -5.84 14.00
N GLU A 218 5.19 -6.77 13.63
CA GLU A 218 6.57 -6.85 14.07
C GLU A 218 7.36 -5.62 13.60
N GLY A 219 7.23 -5.25 12.33
CA GLY A 219 7.87 -4.05 11.80
C GLY A 219 7.29 -2.76 12.39
N MET A 220 5.97 -2.64 12.55
CA MET A 220 5.39 -1.48 13.25
C MET A 220 5.91 -1.34 14.68
N THR A 221 6.13 -2.45 15.37
CA THR A 221 6.73 -2.47 16.72
C THR A 221 8.19 -2.02 16.69
N ASP A 222 8.97 -2.46 15.69
CA ASP A 222 10.37 -2.03 15.49
C ASP A 222 10.50 -0.51 15.26
N LEU A 223 9.53 0.10 14.57
CA LEU A 223 9.44 1.57 14.40
C LEU A 223 8.92 2.32 15.63
N GLU A 224 8.50 1.60 16.68
CA GLU A 224 7.78 2.15 17.83
C GLU A 224 6.51 2.90 17.40
N TYR A 225 5.83 2.44 16.34
CA TYR A 225 4.64 3.07 15.81
C TYR A 225 3.42 2.82 16.72
N ILE A 226 2.88 3.89 17.29
CA ILE A 226 1.75 3.84 18.24
C ILE A 226 0.37 4.05 17.60
N GLY A 227 0.29 4.31 16.28
CA GLY A 227 -0.94 4.78 15.64
C GLY A 227 -1.92 3.69 15.17
N ASN A 228 -1.54 2.41 15.18
CA ASN A 228 -2.41 1.30 14.76
C ASN A 228 -3.30 0.75 15.90
N VAL A 229 -3.58 1.58 16.91
CA VAL A 229 -4.38 1.22 18.09
C VAL A 229 -5.67 2.01 18.04
N ALA A 230 -6.81 1.31 18.17
CA ALA A 230 -8.10 1.96 18.26
C ALA A 230 -8.19 2.75 19.57
N LEU A 231 -8.46 4.05 19.47
CA LEU A 231 -8.68 4.92 20.63
C LEU A 231 -10.19 5.05 20.88
N ALA A 232 -10.62 4.80 22.12
CA ALA A 232 -12.03 5.00 22.52
C ALA A 232 -12.41 6.49 22.53
N GLN A 233 -11.44 7.36 22.82
CA GLN A 233 -11.57 8.80 22.81
C GLN A 233 -10.36 9.40 22.10
N TRP A 234 -10.61 10.41 21.27
CA TRP A 234 -9.56 11.24 20.69
C TRP A 234 -9.26 12.40 21.64
N ASP A 235 -8.12 12.35 22.30
CA ASP A 235 -7.63 13.45 23.11
C ASP A 235 -6.96 14.52 22.24
N ALA A 236 -7.14 15.79 22.61
CA ALA A 236 -6.44 16.88 21.96
C ALA A 236 -4.92 16.72 22.17
N PRO A 237 -4.07 17.26 21.26
CA PRO A 237 -2.63 17.28 21.46
C PRO A 237 -2.29 17.83 22.86
N PRO A 238 -1.28 17.26 23.54
CA PRO A 238 -0.93 17.69 24.89
C PRO A 238 -0.67 19.21 24.97
N PRO A 239 -1.05 19.89 26.07
CA PRO A 239 -0.91 21.34 26.20
C PRO A 239 0.52 21.84 25.95
N GLU A 240 1.55 21.07 26.32
CA GLU A 240 2.94 21.40 26.04
C GLU A 240 3.27 21.47 24.54
N VAL A 241 2.64 20.63 23.72
CA VAL A 241 2.79 20.64 22.26
C VAL A 241 2.07 21.85 21.66
N LEU A 242 0.85 22.14 22.14
CA LEU A 242 0.10 23.32 21.70
C LEU A 242 0.85 24.62 22.03
N ARG A 243 1.48 24.71 23.21
CA ARG A 243 2.34 25.83 23.59
C ARG A 243 3.55 25.98 22.68
N HIS A 244 4.22 24.87 22.39
CA HIS A 244 5.38 24.85 21.51
C HIS A 244 5.02 25.35 20.10
N LEU A 245 3.83 24.99 19.61
CA LEU A 245 3.33 25.38 18.30
C LEU A 245 2.64 26.76 18.28
N GLY A 246 2.43 27.41 19.43
CA GLY A 246 1.76 28.71 19.54
C GLY A 246 0.26 28.67 19.21
N LEU A 247 -0.41 27.56 19.52
CA LEU A 247 -1.83 27.32 19.23
C LEU A 247 -2.73 27.39 20.49
N GLU A 248 -2.23 27.96 21.59
CA GLU A 248 -2.98 28.17 22.86
C GLU A 248 -3.95 29.35 22.79
#